data_AF-A0A542DYT2-F1
#
_entry.id   AF-A0A542DYT2-F1
#
_cell.length_a   1.000
_cell.length_b   1.000
_cell.length_c   1.000
_cell.angle_alpha   90.00
_cell.angle_beta   90.00
_cell.angle_gamma   90.00
#
_symmetry.space_group_name_H-M   'P 1'
#
loop_
_entity.id
_entity.type
_entity.pdbx_description
1 polymer ?
#
loop_
_entity_poly.entity_id
_entity_poly.type
_entity_poly.pdbx_seq_one_letter_code
_entity_poly.pdbx_strand_id
1 'polypeptide(L)' 'MTRVKTTIELPDALADEARALAHEHGTTLRELVVEGLRSEVERRRRPPAPVDFHFPTARGEGLAVAAEDVLATSYGLPR' A
#
# COMPACT_ATOMS: atom_id res chain seq x y z
N MET A 1 27.20 6.87 14.17
CA MET A 1 25.83 6.32 14.25
C MET A 1 25.48 6.12 15.71
N THR A 2 24.43 6.77 16.20
CA THR A 2 23.91 6.55 17.55
C THR A 2 23.14 5.23 17.59
N ARG A 3 23.40 4.38 18.59
CA ARG A 3 22.68 3.13 18.82
C ARG A 3 21.82 3.29 20.05
N VAL A 4 20.51 3.10 19.90
CA VAL A 4 19.56 3.08 21.00
C VAL A 4 19.22 1.62 21.31
N LYS A 5 19.13 1.28 22.61
CA LYS A 5 18.56 0.02 23.07
C LYS A 5 17.11 0.27 23.45
N THR A 6 16.20 -0.42 22.78
CA THR A 6 14.77 -0.37 23.07
C THR A 6 14.34 -1.74 23.59
N THR A 7 13.64 -1.77 24.71
CA THR A 7 12.96 -2.98 25.20
C THR A 7 11.54 -2.96 24.66
N ILE A 8 11.12 -4.04 24.02
CA ILE A 8 9.76 -4.23 23.50
C ILE A 8 9.22 -5.54 24.04
N GLU A 9 7.94 -5.57 24.37
CA GLU A 9 7.24 -6.79 24.74
C GLU A 9 6.75 -7.47 23.46
N LEU A 10 7.10 -8.75 23.29
CA LEU A 10 6.67 -9.57 22.17
C LEU A 10 5.88 -10.74 22.72
N PRO A 11 4.71 -11.09 22.14
CA PRO A 11 4.03 -12.32 22.49
C PRO A 11 4.96 -13.52 22.28
N ASP A 12 4.99 -14.46 23.22
CA ASP A 12 5.92 -15.60 23.19
C ASP A 12 5.80 -16.40 21.88
N ALA A 13 4.56 -16.67 21.45
CA ALA A 13 4.29 -17.38 20.20
C ALA A 13 4.93 -16.71 18.97
N LEU A 14 4.90 -15.37 18.92
CA LEU A 14 5.52 -14.61 17.83
C LEU A 14 7.05 -14.62 17.94
N ALA A 15 7.58 -14.55 19.17
CA ALA A 15 9.02 -14.62 19.40
C ALA A 15 9.59 -15.98 18.97
N ASP A 16 8.86 -17.07 19.22
CA ASP A 16 9.26 -18.43 18.83
C ASP A 16 9.22 -18.61 17.31
N GLU A 17 8.14 -18.18 16.66
CA GLU A 17 8.01 -18.21 15.20
C GLU A 17 9.13 -17.39 14.52
N ALA A 18 9.36 -16.17 15.00
CA ALA A 18 10.40 -15.29 14.47
C ALA A 18 11.81 -15.87 14.65
N ARG A 19 12.07 -16.59 15.76
CA ARG A 19 13.35 -17.28 15.99
C ARG A 19 13.53 -18.48 15.06
N ALA A 20 12.49 -19.29 14.87
CA ALA A 20 12.54 -20.41 13.95
C ALA A 20 12.83 -19.94 12.52
N LEU A 21 12.13 -18.89 12.07
CA LEU A 21 12.34 -18.27 10.77
C LEU A 21 13.76 -17.71 10.64
N ALA A 22 14.24 -16.98 11.66
CA ALA A 22 15.60 -16.45 11.65
C ALA A 22 16.64 -17.57 11.54
N HIS A 23 16.44 -18.67 12.25
CA HIS A 23 17.33 -19.83 12.20
C HIS A 23 17.34 -20.49 10.82
N GLU A 24 16.17 -20.71 10.22
CA GLU A 24 16.02 -21.28 8.88
C GLU A 24 16.75 -20.44 7.81
N HIS A 25 16.67 -19.12 7.93
CA HIS A 25 17.32 -18.18 7.00
C HIS A 25 18.76 -17.82 7.37
N GLY A 26 19.34 -18.40 8.43
CA GLY A 26 20.71 -18.10 8.86
C GLY A 26 20.92 -16.65 9.33
N THR A 27 19.88 -16.01 9.88
CA THR A 27 19.89 -14.65 10.43
C THR A 27 19.56 -14.67 11.92
N THR A 28 19.48 -13.50 12.55
CA THR A 28 19.14 -13.34 13.97
C THR A 28 17.77 -12.70 14.15
N LEU A 29 17.11 -12.99 15.28
CA LEU A 29 15.86 -12.31 15.66
C LEU A 29 16.01 -10.77 15.62
N ARG A 30 17.18 -10.27 16.04
CA ARG A 30 17.46 -8.83 16.00
C ARG A 30 17.46 -8.27 14.58
N GLU A 31 18.11 -8.94 13.64
CA GLU A 31 18.14 -8.51 12.23
C GLU A 31 16.74 -8.54 11.63
N LEU A 32 15.98 -9.61 11.91
CA LEU A 32 14.59 -9.73 11.48
C LEU A 32 13.71 -8.59 12.01
N VAL A 33 13.83 -8.26 13.30
CA VAL A 33 13.08 -7.16 13.92
C VAL A 33 13.48 -5.81 13.31
N VAL A 34 14.78 -5.58 13.08
CA VAL A 34 15.26 -4.32 12.48
C VAL A 34 14.78 -4.17 11.04
N GLU A 35 14.84 -5.24 10.24
CA GLU A 35 14.40 -5.21 8.84
C GLU A 35 12.88 -5.06 8.73
N GLY A 36 12.12 -5.75 9.59
CA GLY A 36 10.68 -5.58 9.70
C GLY A 36 10.28 -4.15 10.07
N LEU A 37 10.95 -3.55 11.07
CA LEU A 37 10.70 -2.17 11.48
C LEU A 37 11.04 -1.17 10.36
N ARG A 38 12.16 -1.38 9.65
CA ARG A 38 12.54 -0.54 8.51
C ARG A 38 11.48 -0.61 7.41
N SER A 39 11.10 -1.82 7.02
CA SER A 39 10.08 -2.06 5.99
C SER A 39 8.74 -1.43 6.35
N GLU A 40 8.33 -1.53 7.62
CA GLU A 40 7.09 -0.93 8.12
C GLU A 40 7.13 0.61 8.06
N VAL A 41 8.24 1.22 8.49
CA VAL A 41 8.42 2.68 8.45
C VAL A 41 8.36 3.19 7.01
N GLU A 42 9.06 2.53 6.08
CA GLU A 42 9.03 2.90 4.66
C GLU A 42 7.64 2.72 4.05
N ARG A 43 6.93 1.64 4.39
CA ARG A 43 5.55 1.44 3.94
C ARG A 43 4.63 2.57 4.39
N ARG A 44 4.76 3.04 5.63
CA ARG A 44 3.94 4.15 6.18
C ARG A 44 4.34 5.51 5.66
N ARG A 45 5.60 5.71 5.30
CA ARG A 45 6.09 6.98 4.72
C ARG A 45 5.71 7.13 3.26
N ARG A 46 5.51 6.02 2.55
CA ARG A 46 5.12 6.06 1.15
C ARG A 46 3.75 6.75 1.02
N PRO A 47 3.65 7.87 0.30
CA PRO A 47 2.35 8.46 0.00
C PRO A 47 1.49 7.43 -0.76
N PRO A 48 0.15 7.48 -0.62
CA PRO A 48 -0.73 6.67 -1.45
C PRO A 48 -0.30 6.84 -2.90
N ALA A 49 -0.05 5.73 -3.60
CA ALA A 49 0.21 5.81 -5.04
C ALA A 49 -1.00 6.49 -5.68
N PRO A 50 -0.80 7.47 -6.59
CA PRO A 50 -1.90 7.97 -7.40
C PRO A 50 -2.57 6.77 -8.05
N VAL A 51 -3.88 6.64 -7.87
CA VAL A 51 -4.63 5.66 -8.63
C VAL A 51 -4.65 6.16 -10.06
N ASP A 52 -3.83 5.54 -10.91
CA ASP A 52 -3.86 5.81 -12.35
C ASP A 52 -5.07 5.10 -12.94
N PHE A 53 -6.20 5.81 -12.96
CA PHE A 53 -7.40 5.33 -13.61
C PHE A 53 -7.20 5.41 -15.13
N HIS A 54 -6.62 4.36 -15.70
CA HIS A 54 -6.63 4.16 -17.14
C HIS A 54 -8.02 3.68 -17.55
N PHE A 55 -8.81 4.54 -18.21
CA PHE A 55 -10.10 4.20 -18.79
C PHE A 55 -9.91 3.89 -20.29
N PRO A 56 -9.57 2.64 -20.67
CA PRO A 56 -9.38 2.30 -22.08
C PRO A 56 -10.74 2.41 -22.80
N THR A 57 -10.83 3.36 -23.74
CA THR A 57 -11.97 3.44 -24.66
C THR A 57 -11.78 2.43 -25.79
N ALA A 58 -12.74 1.54 -26.01
CA ALA A 58 -12.72 0.62 -27.15
C ALA A 58 -13.65 1.13 -28.26
N ARG A 59 -13.09 1.57 -29.40
CA ARG A 59 -13.79 1.97 -30.64
C ARG A 59 -14.83 3.10 -30.53
N GLY A 60 -14.92 3.82 -29.41
CA GLY A 60 -15.76 5.00 -29.26
C GLY A 60 -14.95 6.29 -29.40
N GLU A 61 -15.57 7.37 -29.91
CA GLU A 61 -14.96 8.71 -29.96
C GLU A 61 -14.98 9.45 -28.60
N GLY A 62 -15.41 8.78 -27.53
CA GLY A 62 -15.70 9.40 -26.25
C GLY A 62 -16.97 10.27 -26.31
N LEU A 63 -17.60 10.50 -25.16
CA LEU A 63 -18.73 11.42 -25.06
C LEU A 63 -18.21 12.79 -24.62
N ALA A 64 -18.12 13.75 -25.53
CA ALA A 64 -17.77 15.14 -25.23
C ALA A 64 -19.05 16.00 -25.21
N VAL A 65 -19.51 16.36 -24.01
CA VAL A 65 -20.75 17.12 -23.79
C VAL A 65 -20.47 18.25 -22.81
N ALA A 66 -21.07 19.41 -23.02
CA ALA A 66 -20.97 20.54 -22.09
C ALA A 66 -21.59 20.18 -20.73
N ALA A 67 -21.05 20.71 -19.63
CA ALA A 67 -21.42 20.29 -18.27
C ALA A 67 -22.94 20.40 -18.02
N GLU A 68 -23.55 21.45 -18.55
CA GLU A 68 -24.99 21.73 -18.50
C GLU A 68 -25.86 20.68 -19.22
N ASP A 69 -25.31 19.99 -20.21
CA ASP A 69 -26.05 19.06 -21.08
C ASP A 69 -25.88 17.58 -20.67
N VAL A 70 -24.95 17.26 -19.75
CA VAL A 70 -24.56 15.88 -19.43
C VAL A 70 -25.74 15.00 -19.04
N LEU A 71 -26.66 15.50 -18.20
CA LEU A 71 -27.82 14.73 -17.75
C LEU A 71 -28.80 14.44 -18.89
N ALA A 72 -29.08 15.45 -19.72
CA ALA A 72 -29.99 15.30 -20.84
C ALA A 72 -29.42 14.32 -21.88
N THR A 73 -28.14 14.43 -22.21
CA THR A 73 -27.48 13.54 -23.17
C THR A 73 -27.32 12.10 -22.64
N SER A 74 -27.03 11.93 -21.34
CA SER A 74 -26.82 10.59 -20.77
C SER A 74 -28.11 9.79 -20.61
N TYR A 75 -29.24 10.47 -20.32
CA TYR A 75 -30.52 9.83 -20.02
C TYR A 75 -31.59 10.06 -21.09
N GLY A 76 -31.26 10.73 -22.21
CA GLY A 76 -32.19 11.03 -23.29
C GLY A 76 -33.32 11.97 -22.89
N LEU A 77 -33.07 12.89 -21.94
CA LEU A 77 -34.08 13.85 -21.50
C LEU A 77 -34.26 14.95 -22.55
N PRO A 78 -35.48 15.48 -22.73
CA PRO A 78 -35.69 16.67 -23.56
C PRO A 78 -34.95 17.87 -22.96
N ARG A 79 -34.45 18.75 -23.83
CA ARG A 79 -33.87 20.04 -23.44
C ARG A 79 -34.95 21.06 -23.07
#